data_AF-T1GUG6-F1
#
_entry.id   AF-T1GUG6-F1
#
_cell.length_a   1.000
_cell.length_b   1.000
_cell.length_c   1.000
_cell.angle_alpha   90.00
_cell.angle_beta   90.00
_cell.angle_gamma   90.00
#
_symmetry.space_group_name_H-M   'P 1'
#
loop_
_entity.id
_entity.type
_entity.pdbx_description
1 polymer ?
#
loop_
_entity_poly.entity_id
_entity_poly.type
_entity_poly.pdbx_seq_one_letter_code
_entity_poly.pdbx_strand_id
1 'polypeptide(L)' 'MAVIDFSYADDVVLITRSKFLNTFSELLQSALKVVSVWTETNGLGVNATKTELVLFTNRHRSLNSQTVPNTCE' A
#
# COMPACT_ATOMS: atom_id res chain seq x y z
N MET A 1 -12.75 7.16 7.34
CA MET A 1 -11.84 6.09 6.89
C MET A 1 -12.45 5.51 5.65
N ALA A 2 -11.75 5.54 4.52
CA ALA A 2 -12.27 5.03 3.25
C ALA A 2 -11.16 4.25 2.54
N VAL A 3 -11.54 3.11 1.97
CA VAL A 3 -10.72 2.28 1.08
C VAL A 3 -11.44 2.27 -0.25
N ILE A 4 -10.73 2.58 -1.33
CA ILE A 4 -11.24 2.55 -2.70
C ILE A 4 -10.29 1.66 -3.50
N ASP A 5 -10.86 0.67 -4.17
CA ASP A 5 -10.16 -0.18 -5.12
C ASP A 5 -10.47 0.26 -6.55
N PHE A 6 -9.43 0.34 -7.38
CA PHE A 6 -9.55 0.48 -8.82
C PHE A 6 -8.82 -0.68 -9.46
N SER A 7 -9.46 -1.40 -10.37
CA SER A 7 -8.82 -2.43 -11.18
C SER A 7 -8.97 -2.09 -12.64
N TYR A 8 -7.89 -2.28 -13.39
CA TYR A 8 -7.86 -2.13 -14.84
C TYR A 8 -7.00 -3.24 -15.43
N ALA A 9 -7.62 -4.13 -16.22
CA ALA A 9 -6.97 -5.32 -16.76
C ALA A 9 -6.24 -6.14 -15.66
N ASP A 10 -4.91 -6.16 -15.69
CA ASP A 10 -4.03 -6.85 -14.74
C ASP A 10 -3.53 -5.96 -13.59
N ASP A 11 -3.80 -4.66 -13.64
CA ASP A 11 -3.36 -3.70 -12.63
C ASP A 11 -4.47 -3.42 -11.60
N VAL A 12 -4.11 -3.48 -10.32
CA VAL A 12 -4.99 -3.16 -9.20
C VAL A 12 -4.36 -2.05 -8.36
N VAL A 13 -5.12 -1.00 -8.08
CA VAL A 13 -4.72 0.16 -7.28
C VAL A 13 -5.59 0.22 -6.04
N LEU A 14 -4.95 0.21 -4.87
CA LEU A 14 -5.61 0.38 -3.58
C LEU A 14 -5.33 1.79 -3.05
N ILE A 15 -6.38 2.60 -2.90
CA ILE A 15 -6.28 3.94 -2.36
C ILE A 15 -6.96 3.97 -1.00
N THR A 16 -6.21 4.31 0.05
CA THR A 16 -6.76 4.43 1.40
C THR A 16 -6.56 5.85 1.93
N ARG A 17 -7.59 6.39 2.60
CA ARG A 17 -7.54 7.72 3.23
C ARG A 17 -7.77 7.62 4.73
N SER A 18 -6.76 8.00 5.50
CA SER A 18 -6.80 8.06 6.97
C SER A 18 -6.20 9.36 7.50
N LYS A 19 -6.67 9.81 8.66
CA LYS A 19 -6.10 10.96 9.40
C LYS A 19 -4.84 10.57 10.18
N PHE A 20 -4.66 9.28 10.47
CA PHE A 20 -3.57 8.74 11.27
C PHE A 20 -2.75 7.73 10.47
N LEU A 21 -1.41 7.85 10.51
CA LEU A 21 -0.49 6.95 9.82
C LEU A 21 -0.51 5.53 10.37
N ASN A 22 -0.69 5.37 11.68
CA ASN A 22 -0.79 4.03 12.29
C ASN A 22 -1.98 3.26 11.73
N THR A 23 -3.16 3.87 11.78
CA THR A 23 -4.39 3.32 11.20
C THR A 23 -4.28 3.13 9.68
N PHE A 24 -3.58 4.03 8.98
CA PHE A 24 -3.31 3.88 7.54
C PHE A 24 -2.50 2.62 7.24
N SER A 25 -1.40 2.40 7.97
CA SER A 25 -0.53 1.25 7.80
C SER A 25 -1.27 -0.06 8.09
N GLU A 26 -2.02 -0.12 9.19
CA GLU A 26 -2.81 -1.30 9.56
C GLU A 26 -3.86 -1.63 8.49
N LEU A 27 -4.56 -0.63 7.97
CA LEU A 27 -5.56 -0.82 6.91
C LEU A 27 -4.94 -1.25 5.60
N LEU A 28 -3.84 -0.62 5.21
CA LEU A 28 -3.16 -0.93 3.97
C LEU A 28 -2.58 -2.35 4.02
N GLN A 29 -1.96 -2.75 5.13
CA GLN A 29 -1.47 -4.12 5.33
C GLN A 29 -2.61 -5.14 5.32
N SER A 30 -3.73 -4.83 5.97
CA SER A 30 -4.92 -5.70 5.95
C SER A 30 -5.48 -5.85 4.54
N ALA A 31 -5.62 -4.75 3.79
CA ALA A 31 -6.08 -4.77 2.41
C ALA A 31 -5.13 -5.55 1.49
N LEU A 32 -3.81 -5.33 1.60
CA LEU A 32 -2.80 -6.09 0.86
C LEU A 32 -2.87 -7.57 1.19
N LYS A 33 -3.07 -7.95 2.45
CA LYS A 33 -3.22 -9.36 2.84
C LYS A 33 -4.42 -10.02 2.15
N VAL A 34 -5.55 -9.32 2.09
CA VAL A 34 -6.75 -9.81 1.39
C VAL A 34 -6.47 -9.98 -0.10
N VAL A 35 -5.84 -8.99 -0.73
CA VAL A 35 -5.48 -9.07 -2.16
C VAL A 35 -4.50 -10.21 -2.40
N SER A 36 -3.42 -10.34 -1.63
CA SER A 36 -2.46 -11.43 -1.78
C SER A 36 -3.10 -12.81 -1.69
N VAL A 37 -3.97 -13.04 -0.70
CA VAL A 37 -4.70 -14.30 -0.56
C VAL A 37 -5.62 -14.55 -1.76
N TRP A 38 -6.30 -13.51 -2.25
CA TRP A 38 -7.16 -13.63 -3.43
C TRP A 38 -6.33 -13.95 -4.69
N THR A 39 -5.18 -13.30 -4.87
CA THR A 39 -4.29 -13.51 -6.01
C THR A 39 -3.74 -14.94 -6.01
N GLU A 40 -3.28 -15.45 -4.85
CA GLU A 40 -2.85 -16.85 -4.67
C GLU A 40 -3.98 -17.84 -4.98
N THR A 41 -5.20 -17.57 -4.50
CA THR A 41 -6.36 -18.46 -4.71
C THR A 41 -6.75 -18.54 -6.19
N ASN A 42 -6.54 -17.47 -6.96
CA ASN A 42 -6.83 -17.44 -8.39
C ASN A 42 -5.63 -17.89 -9.25
N GLY A 43 -4.52 -18.30 -8.64
CA GLY A 43 -3.31 -18.72 -9.36
C GLY A 43 -2.57 -17.58 -10.06
N LEU A 44 -2.87 -16.33 -9.72
CA LEU A 44 -2.10 -15.17 -10.15
C LEU A 44 -0.93 -14.95 -9.17
N GLY A 45 0.16 -14.35 -9.65
CA GLY A 45 1.28 -13.93 -8.81
C GLY A 45 1.24 -12.43 -8.56
N VAL A 46 1.27 -11.99 -7.30
CA VAL A 46 1.53 -10.58 -6.98
C VAL A 46 2.99 -10.30 -7.30
N ASN A 47 3.24 -9.46 -8.31
CA ASN A 47 4.59 -9.01 -8.60
C ASN A 47 4.95 -7.88 -7.63
N ALA A 48 5.54 -8.25 -6.48
CA ALA A 48 5.99 -7.31 -5.46
C ALA A 48 6.97 -6.25 -5.99
N THR A 49 7.69 -6.54 -7.08
CA THR A 49 8.60 -5.61 -7.74
C THR A 49 7.87 -4.54 -8.57
N LYS A 50 6.63 -4.82 -9.01
CA LYS A 50 5.75 -3.84 -9.66
C LYS A 50 4.84 -3.11 -8.67
N THR A 51 4.63 -3.67 -7.47
CA THR A 51 3.77 -3.06 -6.46
C THR A 51 4.49 -1.92 -5.75
N GLU A 52 4.23 -0.68 -6.18
CA GLU A 52 4.77 0.51 -5.53
C GLU A 52 3.75 1.13 -4.55
N LEU A 53 4.23 1.48 -3.35
CA LEU A 53 3.44 2.24 -2.37
C LEU A 53 3.71 3.74 -2.54
N VAL A 54 2.70 4.47 -2.99
CA VAL A 54 2.77 5.94 -3.11
C VAL A 54 2.00 6.61 -1.98
N LEU A 55 2.72 7.31 -1.10
CA LEU A 55 2.12 8.01 0.04
C LEU A 55 1.82 9.48 -0.29
N PHE A 56 0.54 9.80 -0.47
CA PHE A 56 0.10 11.19 -0.61
C PHE A 56 -0.20 11.79 0.78
N THR A 57 0.74 12.58 1.32
CA THR A 57 0.50 13.34 2.56
C THR A 57 0.08 14.77 2.25
N ASN A 58 -0.98 15.27 2.89
CA ASN A 58 -1.33 16.70 2.80
C ASN A 58 -0.45 17.51 3.76
N ARG A 59 0.85 17.63 3.44
CA ARG A 59 1.73 18.60 4.07
C ARG A 59 2.31 19.55 3.03
N HIS A 60 1.84 20.78 3.07
CA HIS A 60 2.57 21.96 2.61
C HIS A 60 3.74 22.26 3.58
N ARG A 61 4.60 21.27 3.85
CA ARG A 61 5.79 21.42 4.69
C ARG A 61 6.82 20.37 4.28
N SER A 62 7.96 20.85 3.80
CA SER A 62 9.17 20.07 3.54
C SER A 62 9.43 19.12 4.70
N LEU A 63 9.33 17.82 4.45
CA LEU A 63 9.86 16.79 5.34
C LEU A 63 10.92 16.03 4.58
N ASN A 64 12.11 16.60 4.66
CA ASN A 64 13.40 15.91 4.72
C ASN A 64 13.25 14.44 5.17
N SER A 65 13.55 13.55 4.23
CA SER A 65 14.07 12.19 4.37
C SER A 65 13.55 11.38 5.56
N GLN A 66 12.55 10.53 5.33
CA GLN A 66 12.47 9.27 6.07
C GLN A 66 13.48 8.31 5.45
N THR A 67 14.67 8.25 6.05
CA THR A 67 15.60 7.13 5.88
C THR A 67 14.92 5.84 6.30
N VAL A 68 14.76 4.94 5.34
CA VAL A 68 14.47 3.53 5.55
C VAL A 68 15.56 2.97 6.48
N PRO A 69 15.25 2.36 7.64
CA PRO A 69 16.28 1.68 8.41
C PRO A 69 16.76 0.46 7.64
N ASN A 70 17.96 0.59 7.09
CA ASN A 70 18.77 -0.50 6.58
C ASN A 70 19.19 -1.40 7.76
N THR A 71 18.41 -2.44 8.02
CA THR A 71 18.83 -3.55 8.89
C THR A 71 19.58 -4.57 8.04
N CYS A 72 20.90 -4.53 8.11
CA CYS A 72 21.77 -5.67 7.84
C CYS A 72 22.18 -6.24 9.20
N GLU A 73 21.66 -7.40 9.58
CA GLU A 73 22.31 -8.42 10.42
C GLU A 73 21.78 -9.80 9.99
#